data_AF-A0A524RMJ3-F1
#
_entry.id   AF-A0A524RMJ3-F1
#
_cell.length_a   1.000
_cell.length_b   1.000
_cell.length_c   1.000
_cell.angle_alpha   90.00
_cell.angle_beta   90.00
_cell.angle_gamma   90.00
#
_symmetry.space_group_name_H-M   'P 1'
#
loop_
_entity.id
_entity.type
_entity.pdbx_description
1 polymer ?
#
loop_
_entity_poly.entity_id
_entity_poly.type
_entity_poly.pdbx_seq_one_letter_code
_entity_poly.pdbx_strand_id
1 'polypeptide(L)' 'MVEHKEPSAPVAHPHDFKAQSEVHRKIRNDADYDDWVYGTEPDPGQPWGKAPRRRADCTS' A
#
# COMPACT_ATOMS: atom_id res chain seq x y z
N MET A 1 -11.31 -15.45 22.27
CA MET A 1 -9.84 -15.40 22.34
C MET A 1 -9.33 -15.16 20.93
N VAL A 2 -8.97 -13.93 20.58
CA VAL A 2 -8.30 -13.68 19.30
C VAL A 2 -6.82 -13.96 19.55
N GLU A 3 -6.33 -15.01 18.92
CA GLU A 3 -4.94 -15.43 19.01
C GLU A 3 -4.09 -14.37 18.29
N HIS A 4 -3.43 -13.52 19.09
CA HIS A 4 -2.40 -12.62 18.58
C HIS A 4 -1.21 -13.49 18.22
N LYS A 5 -1.02 -13.75 16.92
CA LYS A 5 0.18 -14.41 16.42
C LYS A 5 1.37 -13.49 16.71
N GLU A 6 2.09 -13.81 17.78
CA GLU A 6 3.36 -13.20 18.17
C GLU A 6 4.27 -13.02 16.93
N PRO A 7 4.93 -11.86 16.75
CA PRO A 7 5.89 -11.71 15.67
C PRO A 7 7.06 -12.66 15.93
N SER A 8 7.08 -13.76 15.16
CA SER A 8 8.21 -14.68 15.04
C SER A 8 9.50 -13.86 14.95
N ALA A 9 10.44 -14.19 15.84
CA ALA A 9 11.77 -13.60 16.02
C ALA A 9 12.37 -13.01 14.72
N PRO A 10 13.18 -11.92 14.78
CA PRO A 10 13.71 -11.28 13.59
C PRO A 10 14.54 -12.30 12.82
N VAL A 11 13.91 -12.90 11.80
CA VAL A 11 14.60 -13.70 10.81
C VAL A 11 15.62 -12.73 10.22
N ALA A 12 16.90 -13.04 10.40
CA ALA A 12 17.96 -12.27 9.76
C ALA A 12 17.71 -12.37 8.26
N HIS A 13 17.12 -11.31 7.69
CA HIS A 13 16.95 -11.16 6.26
C HIS A 13 18.13 -10.31 5.80
N PRO A 14 19.30 -10.90 5.48
CA PRO A 14 20.41 -10.14 4.96
C PRO A 14 19.95 -9.42 3.69
N HIS A 15 20.09 -8.10 3.66
CA HIS A 15 19.72 -7.32 2.50
C HIS A 15 20.68 -7.64 1.34
N ASP A 16 20.12 -8.03 0.20
CA ASP A 16 20.88 -8.11 -1.05
C ASP A 16 20.72 -6.77 -1.81
N PHE A 17 21.67 -5.85 -1.57
CA PHE A 17 21.68 -4.55 -2.23
C PHE A 17 21.90 -4.65 -3.75
N LYS A 18 22.52 -5.74 -4.24
CA LYS A 18 22.69 -5.97 -5.68
C LYS A 18 21.35 -6.30 -6.32
N ALA A 19 20.59 -7.21 -5.71
CA ALA A 19 19.24 -7.52 -6.14
C ALA A 19 18.31 -6.30 -6.07
N GLN A 20 18.37 -5.54 -4.97
CA GLN A 20 17.60 -4.30 -4.81
C GLN A 20 17.93 -3.27 -5.91
N SER A 21 19.22 -3.08 -6.21
CA SER A 21 19.68 -2.16 -7.26
C SER A 21 19.20 -2.56 -8.65
N GLU A 22 19.16 -3.86 -8.95
CA GLU A 22 18.65 -4.37 -10.21
C GLU A 22 17.13 -4.12 -10.35
N VAL A 23 16.37 -4.37 -9.29
CA VAL A 23 14.92 -4.11 -9.25
C VAL A 23 14.64 -2.61 -9.42
N HIS A 24 15.33 -1.75 -8.70
CA HIS A 24 15.19 -0.30 -8.85
C HIS A 24 15.55 0.20 -10.25
N ARG A 25 16.53 -0.43 -10.92
CA ARG A 25 16.86 -0.07 -12.31
C ARG A 25 15.71 -0.44 -13.24
N LYS A 26 15.04 -1.58 -13.07
CA LYS A 26 13.90 -1.96 -13.91
C LYS A 26 12.74 -1.00 -13.74
N ILE A 27 12.38 -0.71 -12.48
CA ILE A 27 11.28 0.20 -12.12
C ILE A 27 11.51 1.60 -12.72
N ARG A 28 12.72 2.16 -12.60
CA ARG A 28 13.03 3.51 -13.13
C ARG A 28 13.02 3.64 -14.66
N ASN A 29 13.13 2.53 -15.39
CA ASN A 29 13.11 2.53 -16.85
C ASN A 29 11.80 1.94 -17.40
N ASP A 30 10.81 1.71 -16.52
CA ASP A 30 9.49 1.26 -16.94
C ASP A 30 8.78 2.39 -17.68
N ALA A 31 8.10 2.08 -18.78
CA ALA A 31 7.43 3.08 -19.62
C ALA A 31 6.30 3.79 -18.86
N ASP A 32 5.67 3.08 -17.92
CA ASP A 32 4.55 3.58 -17.12
C ASP A 32 5.04 4.24 -15.81
N TYR A 33 6.37 4.43 -15.64
CA TYR A 33 6.96 5.06 -14.46
C TYR A 33 6.68 6.57 -14.42
N ASP A 34 6.67 7.23 -15.58
CA ASP A 34 6.34 8.65 -15.72
C ASP A 34 4.82 8.92 -15.79
N ASP A 35 4.04 7.86 -16.04
CA ASP A 35 2.58 7.90 -16.15
C ASP A 35 1.88 7.77 -14.78
N TRP A 36 2.60 7.97 -13.67
CA TRP A 36 2.00 8.03 -12.34
C TRP A 36 1.07 9.23 -12.22
N VAL A 37 -0.21 8.99 -12.46
CA VAL A 37 -1.26 9.99 -12.23
C VAL A 37 -1.35 10.29 -10.74
N TYR A 38 -1.12 11.55 -10.39
CA TYR A 38 -1.38 12.08 -9.06
C TYR A 38 -2.89 11.97 -8.75
N GLY A 39 -3.30 10.91 -8.06
CA GLY A 39 -4.72 10.53 -7.96
C GLY A 39 -5.20 10.03 -6.59
N THR A 40 -4.36 10.07 -5.56
CA THR A 40 -4.74 9.62 -4.20
C THR A 40 -4.43 10.66 -3.12
N GLU A 41 -4.20 11.90 -3.50
CA GLU A 41 -4.22 12.96 -2.51
C GLU A 41 -5.66 13.31 -2.15
N PRO A 42 -5.98 13.39 -0.86
CA PRO A 42 -7.20 14.08 -0.45
C PRO A 42 -7.11 15.52 -0.96
N ASP A 43 -8.17 16.01 -1.57
CA ASP A 43 -8.27 17.44 -1.88
C ASP A 43 -7.99 18.24 -0.58
N PRO A 44 -7.20 19.33 -0.63
CA PRO A 44 -6.94 20.17 0.54
C PRO A 44 -8.24 20.82 1.04
N GLY A 45 -8.94 20.09 1.90
CA GLY A 45 -10.30 20.40 2.36
C GLY A 45 -11.16 19.16 2.63
N GLN A 46 -10.77 18.00 2.10
CA GLN A 46 -11.49 16.75 2.29
C GLN A 46 -11.03 16.02 3.56
N PRO A 47 -11.95 15.70 4.50
CA PRO A 47 -11.58 14.97 5.69
C PRO A 47 -11.13 13.55 5.33
N TRP A 48 -9.94 13.16 5.76
CA TRP A 48 -9.40 11.81 5.56
C TRP A 48 -10.40 10.74 6.05
N GLY A 49 -10.65 9.74 5.21
CA GLY A 49 -11.31 8.48 5.58
C GLY A 49 -12.78 8.59 6.00
N LYS A 50 -13.67 9.01 5.10
CA LYS A 50 -15.12 8.77 5.26
C LYS A 50 -15.63 7.94 4.08
N ALA A 51 -15.44 6.63 4.18
CA ALA A 51 -16.16 5.70 3.31
C ALA A 51 -17.67 5.97 3.44
N PRO A 52 -18.45 6.00 2.34
CA PRO A 52 -19.89 6.07 2.46
C PRO A 52 -20.34 4.83 3.23
N ARG A 53 -20.94 5.03 4.40
CA ARG A 53 -21.65 3.95 5.08
C ARG A 53 -22.79 3.57 4.15
N ARG A 54 -22.62 2.51 3.35
CA ARG A 54 -23.74 1.86 2.66
C ARG A 54 -24.70 1.42 3.77
N ARG A 55 -25.73 2.22 4.04
CA ARG A 55 -26.96 1.69 4.64
C ARG A 55 -27.58 0.82 3.56
N ALA A 56 -27.38 -0.48 3.67
CA ALA A 56 -28.25 -1.42 3.01
C ALA A 56 -29.52 -1.45 3.87
N ASP A 57 -30.52 -0.66 3.49
CA ASP A 57 -31.88 -0.79 4.01
C ASP A 57 -32.43 -2.14 3.54
N CYS A 58 -32.39 -3.14 4.42
CA CYS A 58 -33.19 -4.34 4.30
C CYS A 58 -34.59 -4.05 4.85
N THR A 59 -35.51 -3.62 3.99
CA THR A 59 -36.94 -3.64 4.28
C THR A 59 -37.47 -5.04 4.01
N SER A 60 -37.93 -5.71 5.07
CA SER A 60 -38.76 -6.92 5.02
C SER A 60 -40.21 -6.59 4.70
#